data_AF-A0A2T5CAL3-F1
#
_entry.id   AF-A0A2T5CAL3-F1
#
_cell.length_a   1.000
_cell.length_b   1.000
_cell.length_c   1.000
_cell.angle_alpha   90.00
_cell.angle_beta   90.00
_cell.angle_gamma   90.00
#
_symmetry.space_group_name_H-M   'P 1'
#
loop_
_entity.id
_entity.type
_entity.pdbx_description
1 polymer ?
#
loop_
_entity_poly.entity_id
_entity_poly.type
_entity_poly.pdbx_seq_one_letter_code
_entity_poly.pdbx_strand_id
1 'polypeptide(L)'
;MTQDTQQTYQMIWDHEQNFARELARRVVEKPRLTIWRVLFPPLLMYHYLKLREYRTDLESFAKGVVRSKTLAMESALEETTTGKKDVTYKNASGVQDLESAPGQIRLRNAQVAEVELLKAHYLKLLRSQGSSYQALIKKTYKTSGEYRRFLTKLAQAEDAVQKEVLHQLQTSTTAQVVSLKMRETAKILRDEEVKLFFG
;
A
#
# COMPACT_ATOMS: atom_id res chain seq x y z
N MET A 1 11.24 17.99 -13.59
CA MET A 1 11.63 17.30 -12.34
C MET A 1 13.08 17.71 -12.02
N THR A 2 13.37 18.15 -10.79
CA THR A 2 14.75 18.47 -10.38
C THR A 2 15.50 17.20 -9.99
N GLN A 3 16.84 17.23 -10.02
CA GLN A 3 17.69 16.10 -9.65
C GLN A 3 17.42 15.64 -8.20
N ASP A 4 17.20 16.59 -7.28
CA ASP A 4 16.87 16.32 -5.87
C ASP A 4 15.54 15.58 -5.69
N THR A 5 14.50 15.95 -6.45
CA THR A 5 13.19 15.28 -6.40
C THR A 5 13.29 13.85 -6.91
N GLN A 6 14.09 13.61 -7.97
CA GLN A 6 14.29 12.27 -8.50
C GLN A 6 15.04 11.36 -7.50
N GLN A 7 16.07 11.88 -6.84
CA GLN A 7 16.79 11.13 -5.81
C GLN A 7 15.88 10.79 -4.62
N THR A 8 15.09 11.77 -4.16
CA THR A 8 14.13 11.59 -3.06
C THR A 8 13.08 10.54 -3.42
N TYR A 9 12.55 10.60 -4.65
CA TYR A 9 11.62 9.60 -5.17
C TYR A 9 12.23 8.19 -5.14
N GLN A 10 13.48 8.03 -5.59
CA GLN A 10 14.15 6.74 -5.58
C GLN A 10 14.33 6.19 -4.15
N MET A 11 14.70 7.05 -3.19
CA MET A 11 14.80 6.64 -1.78
C MET A 11 13.47 6.14 -1.21
N ILE A 12 12.36 6.81 -1.55
CA ILE A 12 11.01 6.39 -1.15
C ILE A 12 10.67 5.04 -1.80
N TRP A 13 10.93 4.91 -3.10
CA TRP A 13 10.62 3.70 -3.84
C TRP A 13 11.39 2.48 -3.31
N ASP A 14 12.69 2.63 -3.09
CA ASP A 14 13.53 1.54 -2.57
C ASP A 14 13.07 1.11 -1.17
N HIS A 15 12.66 2.06 -0.34
CA HIS A 15 12.10 1.79 0.98
C HIS A 15 10.78 1.00 0.90
N GLU A 16 9.83 1.42 0.08
CA GLU A 16 8.55 0.74 -0.09
C GLU A 16 8.72 -0.68 -0.64
N GLN A 17 9.66 -0.87 -1.58
CA GLN A 17 9.99 -2.18 -2.13
C GLN A 17 10.62 -3.09 -1.06
N ASN A 18 11.50 -2.56 -0.21
CA ASN A 18 12.07 -3.33 0.89
C ASN A 18 11.02 -3.72 1.93
N PHE A 19 10.12 -2.79 2.29
CA PHE A 19 9.00 -3.08 3.19
C PHE A 19 8.11 -4.19 2.63
N ALA A 20 7.73 -4.11 1.35
CA ALA A 20 6.89 -5.12 0.70
C ALA A 20 7.56 -6.50 0.67
N ARG A 21 8.87 -6.58 0.38
CA ARG A 21 9.64 -7.83 0.40
C ARG A 21 9.69 -8.45 1.80
N GLU A 22 9.95 -7.65 2.82
CA GLU A 22 10.06 -8.15 4.19
C GLU A 22 8.70 -8.59 4.74
N LEU A 23 7.64 -7.84 4.43
CA LEU A 23 6.26 -8.24 4.73
C LEU A 23 5.92 -9.58 4.08
N ALA A 24 6.18 -9.73 2.79
CA ALA A 24 5.96 -10.98 2.07
C ALA A 24 6.74 -12.14 2.71
N ARG A 25 8.04 -11.95 3.01
CA ARG A 25 8.88 -12.97 3.61
C ARG A 25 8.33 -13.49 4.95
N ARG A 26 7.90 -12.59 5.85
CA ARG A 26 7.38 -12.94 7.19
C ARG A 26 5.96 -13.50 7.16
N VAL A 27 5.13 -13.07 6.21
CA VAL A 27 3.78 -13.64 6.04
C VAL A 27 3.87 -15.06 5.46
N VAL A 28 4.80 -15.31 4.52
CA VAL A 28 4.86 -16.53 3.67
C VAL A 28 5.75 -17.66 4.25
N GLU A 29 5.99 -17.70 5.56
CA GLU A 29 6.78 -18.80 6.17
C GLU A 29 6.24 -20.20 5.83
N LYS A 30 7.07 -20.99 5.10
CA LYS A 30 7.02 -22.43 4.69
C LYS A 30 5.67 -23.00 4.19
N PRO A 31 5.62 -23.61 2.99
CA PRO A 31 4.38 -23.86 2.27
C PRO A 31 3.58 -25.05 2.81
N ARG A 32 2.28 -24.87 2.99
CA ARG A 32 1.28 -25.84 2.52
C ARG A 32 0.47 -25.18 1.41
N LEU A 33 0.71 -25.65 0.18
CA LEU A 33 0.20 -25.15 -1.11
C LEU A 33 -1.33 -24.95 -1.19
N THR A 34 -2.08 -25.47 -0.23
CA THR A 34 -3.54 -25.40 -0.19
C THR A 34 -4.08 -24.03 0.24
N ILE A 35 -3.32 -23.24 0.99
CA ILE A 35 -3.82 -22.01 1.65
C ILE A 35 -4.07 -20.88 0.63
N TRP A 36 -3.21 -20.75 -0.38
CA TRP A 36 -3.28 -19.71 -1.42
C TRP A 36 -4.52 -19.81 -2.30
N ARG A 37 -4.93 -21.04 -2.60
CA ARG A 37 -6.11 -21.36 -3.43
C ARG A 37 -7.44 -20.99 -2.76
N VAL A 38 -7.44 -20.70 -1.46
CA VAL A 38 -8.62 -20.28 -0.70
C VAL A 38 -8.66 -18.78 -0.41
N LEU A 39 -7.54 -18.07 -0.63
CA LEU A 39 -7.45 -16.60 -0.57
C LEU A 39 -7.92 -15.94 -1.87
N PHE A 40 -8.11 -16.72 -2.94
CA PHE A 40 -8.40 -16.25 -4.28
C PHE A 40 -9.52 -17.06 -4.94
N PRO A 41 -10.80 -16.61 -4.83
CA PRO A 41 -11.59 -16.40 -6.07
C PRO A 41 -12.77 -15.42 -5.84
N PRO A 42 -12.59 -14.08 -5.86
CA PRO A 42 -13.02 -13.25 -7.02
C PRO A 42 -12.25 -11.91 -7.30
N LEU A 43 -11.10 -11.60 -6.71
CA LEU A 43 -10.38 -10.31 -6.99
C LEU A 43 -9.76 -10.19 -8.39
N LEU A 44 -9.84 -11.24 -9.21
CA LEU A 44 -9.23 -11.31 -10.54
C LEU A 44 -10.26 -11.36 -11.68
N MET A 45 -11.52 -10.94 -11.48
CA MET A 45 -12.47 -10.84 -12.59
C MET A 45 -12.32 -9.53 -13.41
N TYR A 46 -11.08 -9.07 -13.61
CA TYR A 46 -10.74 -8.18 -14.73
C TYR A 46 -9.30 -8.47 -15.16
N HIS A 47 -9.16 -9.15 -16.30
CA HIS A 47 -7.93 -9.59 -17.00
C HIS A 47 -7.32 -10.97 -16.67
N TYR A 48 -8.06 -12.02 -17.06
CA TYR A 48 -7.74 -13.05 -18.07
C TYR A 48 -6.42 -13.89 -18.07
N LEU A 49 -6.64 -15.20 -18.23
CA LEU A 49 -5.84 -16.28 -18.86
C LEU A 49 -4.51 -16.80 -18.27
N LYS A 50 -4.61 -18.06 -17.81
CA LYS A 50 -3.70 -19.23 -17.95
C LYS A 50 -2.25 -19.17 -17.41
N LEU A 51 -2.07 -19.92 -16.31
CA LEU A 51 -1.03 -20.93 -16.06
C LEU A 51 0.46 -20.50 -16.03
N ARG A 52 0.87 -19.74 -15.01
CA ARG A 52 2.26 -19.68 -14.46
C ARG A 52 2.27 -19.45 -12.94
N GLU A 53 1.42 -20.19 -12.23
CA GLU A 53 0.73 -19.88 -10.96
C GLU A 53 1.56 -19.75 -9.67
N TYR A 54 2.90 -19.88 -9.65
CA TYR A 54 3.66 -19.74 -8.39
C TYR A 54 4.32 -18.37 -8.19
N ARG A 55 4.89 -17.78 -9.26
CA ARG A 55 5.57 -16.47 -9.19
C ARG A 55 4.61 -15.31 -9.41
N THR A 56 3.58 -15.53 -10.21
CA THR A 56 2.55 -14.54 -10.55
C THR A 56 1.69 -14.14 -9.35
N ASP A 57 1.47 -15.06 -8.40
CA ASP A 57 0.53 -14.85 -7.29
C ASP A 57 1.12 -13.95 -6.21
N LEU A 58 2.39 -14.15 -5.85
CA LEU A 58 3.12 -13.26 -4.95
C LEU A 58 3.36 -11.89 -5.57
N GLU A 59 3.67 -11.85 -6.87
CA GLU A 59 3.82 -10.59 -7.61
C GLU A 59 2.50 -9.83 -7.76
N SER A 60 1.36 -10.52 -7.92
CA SER A 60 0.05 -9.88 -8.07
C SER A 60 -0.52 -9.41 -6.74
N PHE A 61 -0.27 -10.14 -5.66
CA PHE A 61 -0.56 -9.73 -4.30
C PHE A 61 0.33 -8.55 -3.85
N ALA A 62 1.63 -8.61 -4.13
CA ALA A 62 2.53 -7.49 -3.97
C ALA A 62 2.04 -6.30 -4.79
N LYS A 63 1.61 -6.50 -6.05
CA LYS A 63 0.98 -5.45 -6.85
C LYS A 63 -0.28 -4.87 -6.21
N GLY A 64 -1.11 -5.61 -5.47
CA GLY A 64 -2.29 -5.06 -4.80
C GLY A 64 -1.94 -4.12 -3.62
N VAL A 65 -1.09 -4.59 -2.70
CA VAL A 65 -0.60 -3.80 -1.55
C VAL A 65 0.28 -2.63 -2.02
N VAL A 66 1.08 -2.85 -3.06
CA VAL A 66 1.96 -1.84 -3.65
C VAL A 66 1.17 -0.92 -4.58
N ARG A 67 0.01 -1.30 -5.14
CA ARG A 67 -0.74 -0.44 -6.08
C ARG A 67 -1.21 0.84 -5.43
N SER A 68 -1.80 0.79 -4.23
CA SER A 68 -2.19 2.01 -3.51
C SER A 68 -0.98 2.93 -3.26
N LYS A 69 0.17 2.33 -2.93
CA LYS A 69 1.45 3.03 -2.71
C LYS A 69 2.02 3.63 -4.00
N THR A 70 2.02 2.88 -5.10
CA THR A 70 2.45 3.33 -6.43
C THR A 70 1.56 4.45 -6.93
N LEU A 71 0.24 4.27 -6.91
CA LEU A 71 -0.71 5.32 -7.32
C LEU A 71 -0.53 6.60 -6.50
N ALA A 72 -0.38 6.46 -5.17
CA ALA A 72 -0.14 7.60 -4.29
C ALA A 72 1.20 8.29 -4.59
N MET A 73 2.25 7.53 -4.86
CA MET A 73 3.60 8.04 -5.08
C MET A 73 3.73 8.71 -6.45
N GLU A 74 3.20 8.09 -7.51
CA GLU A 74 3.11 8.68 -8.86
C GLU A 74 2.28 9.97 -8.83
N SER A 75 1.14 9.94 -8.14
CA SER A 75 0.29 11.12 -7.98
C SER A 75 1.01 12.24 -7.22
N ALA A 76 1.75 11.91 -6.15
CA ALA A 76 2.55 12.89 -5.41
C ALA A 76 3.70 13.47 -6.25
N LEU A 77 4.33 12.66 -7.09
CA LEU A 77 5.39 13.09 -8.00
C LEU A 77 4.85 14.05 -9.07
N GLU A 78 3.69 13.73 -9.64
CA GLU A 78 3.02 14.57 -10.64
C GLU A 78 2.67 15.94 -10.06
N GLU A 79 2.09 16.00 -8.86
CA GLU A 79 1.81 17.27 -8.18
C GLU A 79 3.07 18.06 -7.84
N THR A 80 4.15 17.38 -7.45
CA THR A 80 5.43 18.03 -7.13
C THR A 80 6.08 18.61 -8.39
N THR A 81 5.91 17.94 -9.52
CA THR A 81 6.52 18.33 -10.80
C THR A 81 5.73 19.43 -11.52
N THR A 82 4.41 19.35 -11.51
CA THR A 82 3.52 20.28 -12.23
C THR A 82 3.01 21.44 -11.37
N GLY A 83 3.08 21.30 -10.04
CA GLY A 83 2.46 22.23 -9.09
C GLY A 83 0.93 22.16 -9.06
N LYS A 84 0.30 21.28 -9.83
CA LYS A 84 -1.16 21.13 -9.91
C LYS A 84 -1.62 19.93 -9.09
N LYS A 85 -2.83 20.03 -8.54
CA LYS A 85 -3.44 18.90 -7.82
C LYS A 85 -3.78 17.78 -8.80
N ASP A 86 -3.25 16.59 -8.57
CA ASP A 86 -3.56 15.40 -9.36
C ASP A 86 -4.74 14.64 -8.72
N VAL A 87 -5.67 14.19 -9.56
CA VAL A 87 -6.86 13.42 -9.16
C VAL A 87 -7.04 12.16 -10.01
N THR A 88 -6.10 11.86 -10.92
CA THR A 88 -6.17 10.73 -11.86
C THR A 88 -6.23 9.38 -11.16
N TYR A 89 -5.59 9.24 -9.99
CA TYR A 89 -5.68 8.03 -9.15
C TYR A 89 -7.12 7.66 -8.75
N LYS A 90 -8.05 8.62 -8.69
CA LYS A 90 -9.47 8.37 -8.37
C LYS A 90 -10.19 7.57 -9.46
N ASN A 91 -9.64 7.60 -10.68
CA ASN A 91 -10.11 6.83 -11.82
C ASN A 91 -9.33 5.51 -11.95
N ALA A 92 -8.03 5.53 -11.64
CA ALA A 92 -7.17 4.33 -11.68
C ALA A 92 -7.43 3.32 -10.54
N SER A 93 -8.18 3.73 -9.50
CA SER A 93 -8.63 2.86 -8.40
C SER A 93 -9.78 1.92 -8.81
N GLY A 94 -10.34 2.06 -10.01
CA GLY A 94 -11.27 1.10 -10.60
C GLY A 94 -12.75 1.46 -10.45
N VAL A 95 -13.48 1.18 -11.54
CA VAL A 95 -14.94 1.29 -11.80
C VAL A 95 -15.46 2.73 -12.01
N GLN A 96 -15.31 3.20 -13.26
CA GLN A 96 -16.33 4.03 -13.90
C GLN A 96 -17.52 3.12 -14.19
N ASP A 97 -18.53 3.10 -13.34
CA ASP A 97 -19.87 2.72 -13.79
C ASP A 97 -20.91 3.40 -12.90
N LEU A 98 -21.87 4.04 -13.57
CA LEU A 98 -22.99 4.79 -13.01
C LEU A 98 -23.99 3.90 -12.23
N GLU A 99 -23.72 2.60 -12.10
CA GLU A 99 -24.50 1.61 -11.33
C GLU A 99 -23.61 0.71 -10.45
N SER A 100 -22.69 1.30 -9.69
CA SER A 100 -21.88 0.53 -8.74
C SER A 100 -22.73 0.03 -7.55
N ALA A 101 -22.73 -1.29 -7.29
CA ALA A 101 -23.38 -1.86 -6.10
C ALA A 101 -22.84 -1.21 -4.80
N PRO A 102 -23.62 -1.09 -3.72
CA PRO A 102 -23.19 -0.40 -2.49
C PRO A 102 -21.86 -0.88 -1.91
N GLY A 103 -21.55 -2.18 -2.05
CA GLY A 103 -20.26 -2.73 -1.65
C GLY A 103 -19.09 -2.16 -2.45
N GLN A 104 -19.22 -2.08 -3.78
CA GLN A 104 -18.18 -1.55 -4.67
C GLN A 104 -17.89 -0.08 -4.38
N ILE A 105 -18.93 0.71 -4.06
CA ILE A 105 -18.79 2.10 -3.64
C ILE A 105 -17.96 2.20 -2.34
N ARG A 106 -18.24 1.36 -1.34
CA ARG A 106 -17.48 1.37 -0.08
C ARG A 106 -16.01 0.99 -0.28
N LEU A 107 -15.75 -0.06 -1.05
CA LEU A 107 -14.38 -0.46 -1.38
C LEU A 107 -13.62 0.65 -2.09
N ARG A 108 -14.23 1.28 -3.10
CA ARG A 108 -13.64 2.40 -3.82
C ARG A 108 -13.33 3.56 -2.87
N ASN A 109 -14.27 3.92 -1.99
CA ASN A 109 -14.07 5.00 -1.02
C ASN A 109 -12.92 4.68 -0.07
N ALA A 110 -12.80 3.43 0.39
CA ALA A 110 -11.70 2.99 1.23
C ALA A 110 -10.34 3.08 0.51
N GLN A 111 -10.28 2.62 -0.75
CA GLN A 111 -9.07 2.69 -1.58
C GLN A 111 -8.65 4.14 -1.86
N VAL A 112 -9.60 5.01 -2.20
CA VAL A 112 -9.33 6.44 -2.41
C VAL A 112 -8.81 7.09 -1.12
N ALA A 113 -9.39 6.77 0.04
CA ALA A 113 -8.93 7.31 1.31
C ALA A 113 -7.51 6.84 1.67
N GLU A 114 -7.18 5.57 1.40
CA GLU A 114 -5.83 5.04 1.56
C GLU A 114 -4.82 5.76 0.65
N VAL A 115 -5.14 5.90 -0.64
CA VAL A 115 -4.28 6.60 -1.62
C VAL A 115 -4.11 8.07 -1.25
N GLU A 116 -5.18 8.76 -0.82
CA GLU A 116 -5.09 10.17 -0.39
C GLU A 116 -4.17 10.34 0.83
N LEU A 117 -4.24 9.41 1.80
CA LEU A 117 -3.39 9.43 2.98
C LEU A 117 -1.91 9.19 2.62
N LEU A 118 -1.63 8.18 1.79
CA LEU A 118 -0.29 7.88 1.30
C LEU A 118 0.27 9.01 0.44
N LYS A 119 -0.54 9.58 -0.44
CA LYS A 119 -0.14 10.71 -1.29
C LYS A 119 0.24 11.92 -0.44
N ALA A 120 -0.56 12.25 0.58
CA ALA A 120 -0.24 13.34 1.50
C ALA A 120 1.08 13.11 2.26
N HIS A 121 1.42 11.84 2.55
CA HIS A 121 2.72 11.47 3.10
C HIS A 121 3.85 11.66 2.07
N TYR A 122 3.74 11.09 0.88
CA TYR A 122 4.78 11.19 -0.14
C TYR A 122 5.02 12.62 -0.62
N LEU A 123 3.98 13.46 -0.72
CA LEU A 123 4.14 14.89 -0.99
C LEU A 123 5.04 15.60 0.02
N LYS A 124 4.90 15.26 1.31
CA LYS A 124 5.75 15.85 2.34
C LYS A 124 7.19 15.35 2.24
N LEU A 125 7.40 14.08 1.86
CA LEU A 125 8.73 13.53 1.66
C LEU A 125 9.41 14.12 0.42
N LEU A 126 8.72 14.18 -0.72
CA LEU A 126 9.22 14.73 -1.99
C LEU A 126 9.56 16.23 -1.91
N ARG A 127 8.89 16.98 -1.02
CA ARG A 127 9.18 18.39 -0.73
C ARG A 127 10.24 18.56 0.38
N SER A 128 10.65 17.46 1.01
CA SER A 128 11.73 17.45 1.97
C SER A 128 13.06 17.17 1.26
N GLN A 129 14.16 17.46 1.94
CA GLN A 129 15.51 17.13 1.48
C GLN A 129 16.22 16.35 2.58
N GLY A 130 16.85 15.24 2.23
CA GLY A 130 17.59 14.39 3.16
C GLY A 130 18.50 13.42 2.42
N SER A 131 19.58 13.00 3.07
CA SER A 131 20.56 12.05 2.51
C SER A 131 20.15 10.58 2.62
N SER A 132 19.05 10.30 3.32
CA SER A 132 18.50 8.95 3.50
C SER A 132 16.99 9.03 3.79
N TYR A 133 16.28 7.90 3.63
CA TYR A 133 14.86 7.82 3.98
C TYR A 133 14.60 8.17 5.46
N GLN A 134 15.46 7.72 6.38
CA GLN A 134 15.37 8.11 7.79
C GLN A 134 15.49 9.63 7.97
N ALA A 135 16.40 10.29 7.26
CA ALA A 135 16.55 11.75 7.31
C ALA A 135 15.30 12.47 6.77
N LEU A 136 14.71 11.97 5.69
CA LEU A 136 13.44 12.47 5.17
C LEU A 136 12.32 12.36 6.20
N ILE A 137 12.17 11.18 6.83
CA ILE A 137 11.16 10.94 7.85
C ILE A 137 11.35 11.85 9.07
N LYS A 138 12.56 11.97 9.61
CA LYS A 138 12.84 12.87 10.75
C LYS A 138 12.55 14.33 10.45
N LYS A 139 12.85 14.78 9.23
CA LYS A 139 12.59 16.16 8.81
C LYS A 139 11.10 16.42 8.60
N THR A 140 10.36 15.44 8.09
CA THR A 140 8.92 15.55 7.85
C THR A 140 8.07 15.36 9.11
N TYR A 141 8.44 14.40 9.95
CA TYR A 141 7.79 14.04 11.22
C TYR A 141 8.81 14.28 12.33
N LYS A 142 8.73 15.45 12.97
CA LYS A 142 9.77 15.96 13.89
C LYS A 142 9.96 15.06 15.11
N THR A 143 8.95 14.25 15.43
CA THR A 143 8.93 13.35 16.58
C THR A 143 8.43 11.96 16.19
N SER A 144 8.84 10.96 16.96
CA SER A 144 8.33 9.58 16.82
C SER A 144 6.81 9.52 16.97
N GLY A 145 6.23 10.36 17.84
CA GLY A 145 4.78 10.45 18.04
C GLY A 145 4.03 10.94 16.80
N GLU A 146 4.56 11.93 16.08
CA GLU A 146 3.99 12.38 14.80
C GLU A 146 4.02 11.29 13.73
N TYR A 147 5.13 10.57 13.64
CA TYR A 147 5.25 9.48 12.66
C TYR A 147 4.35 8.30 13.00
N ARG A 148 4.30 7.89 14.27
CA ARG A 148 3.36 6.85 14.75
C ARG A 148 1.90 7.20 14.49
N ARG A 149 1.52 8.47 14.63
CA ARG A 149 0.17 8.94 14.29
C ARG A 149 -0.15 8.74 12.80
N PHE A 150 0.81 9.01 11.92
CA PHE A 150 0.65 8.70 10.50
C PHE A 150 0.52 7.19 10.25
N LEU A 151 1.43 6.38 10.80
CA LEU A 151 1.42 4.92 10.64
C LEU A 151 0.13 4.27 11.17
N THR A 152 -0.43 4.80 12.26
CA THR A 152 -1.71 4.36 12.82
C THR A 152 -2.86 4.65 11.86
N LYS A 153 -2.91 5.86 11.29
CA LYS A 153 -3.92 6.21 10.26
C LYS A 153 -3.77 5.34 9.02
N LEU A 154 -2.53 5.04 8.61
CA LEU A 154 -2.26 4.18 7.47
C LEU A 154 -2.78 2.76 7.72
N ALA A 155 -2.47 2.18 8.88
CA ALA A 155 -2.98 0.86 9.26
C ALA A 155 -4.52 0.81 9.30
N GLN A 156 -5.19 1.88 9.73
CA GLN A 156 -6.65 1.98 9.73
C GLN A 156 -7.22 2.05 8.30
N ALA A 157 -6.59 2.79 7.40
CA ALA A 157 -7.00 2.87 6.00
C ALA A 157 -6.82 1.53 5.27
N GLU A 158 -5.66 0.89 5.45
CA GLU A 158 -5.38 -0.46 4.93
C GLU A 158 -6.39 -1.49 5.44
N ASP A 159 -6.73 -1.45 6.74
CA ASP A 159 -7.73 -2.34 7.33
C ASP A 159 -9.14 -2.11 6.75
N ALA A 160 -9.52 -0.86 6.47
CA ALA A 160 -10.81 -0.55 5.85
C ALA A 160 -10.92 -1.14 4.43
N VAL A 161 -9.87 -1.02 3.62
CA VAL A 161 -9.81 -1.65 2.29
C VAL A 161 -9.93 -3.17 2.43
N GLN A 162 -9.12 -3.76 3.30
CA GLN A 162 -9.09 -5.20 3.52
C GLN A 162 -10.45 -5.75 4.00
N LYS A 163 -11.17 -5.04 4.87
CA LYS A 163 -12.51 -5.41 5.31
C LYS A 163 -13.52 -5.45 4.18
N GLU A 164 -13.56 -4.41 3.33
CA GLU A 164 -14.49 -4.37 2.20
C GLU A 164 -14.16 -5.45 1.17
N VAL A 165 -12.88 -5.71 0.95
CA VAL A 165 -12.39 -6.84 0.14
C VAL A 165 -12.90 -8.17 0.72
N LEU A 166 -12.66 -8.47 1.99
CA LEU A 166 -13.08 -9.74 2.59
C LEU A 166 -14.60 -9.93 2.56
N HIS A 167 -15.35 -8.84 2.75
CA HIS A 167 -16.82 -8.83 2.75
C HIS A 167 -17.42 -9.11 1.36
N GLN A 168 -16.87 -8.52 0.30
CA GLN A 168 -17.39 -8.72 -1.07
C GLN A 168 -17.13 -10.11 -1.63
N LEU A 169 -16.03 -10.73 -1.19
CA LEU A 169 -15.48 -11.91 -1.85
C LEU A 169 -15.81 -13.22 -1.12
N GLN A 170 -16.65 -13.16 -0.08
CA GLN A 170 -17.03 -14.31 0.76
C GLN A 170 -15.83 -15.19 1.11
N THR A 171 -14.74 -14.52 1.51
CA THR A 171 -13.44 -15.17 1.60
C THR A 171 -13.39 -16.23 2.70
N SER A 172 -12.64 -17.29 2.44
CA SER A 172 -12.47 -18.39 3.39
C SER A 172 -11.83 -17.98 4.70
N THR A 173 -12.00 -18.81 5.74
CA THR A 173 -11.28 -18.71 7.01
C THR A 173 -9.77 -18.56 6.81
N THR A 174 -9.21 -19.26 5.82
CA THR A 174 -7.79 -19.17 5.46
C THR A 174 -7.40 -17.78 4.96
N ALA A 175 -8.23 -17.16 4.13
CA ALA A 175 -8.02 -15.79 3.65
C ALA A 175 -8.00 -14.78 4.79
N GLN A 176 -8.93 -14.93 5.73
CA GLN A 176 -9.02 -14.10 6.91
C GLN A 176 -7.77 -14.23 7.77
N VAL A 177 -7.31 -15.45 8.05
CA VAL A 177 -6.08 -15.73 8.83
C VAL A 177 -4.85 -15.11 8.20
N VAL A 178 -4.65 -15.26 6.88
CA VAL A 178 -3.49 -14.65 6.21
C VAL A 178 -3.57 -13.13 6.26
N SER A 179 -4.75 -12.55 6.05
CA SER A 179 -4.92 -11.10 6.11
C SER A 179 -4.72 -10.52 7.53
N LEU A 180 -5.04 -11.29 8.57
CA LEU A 180 -4.68 -10.96 9.96
C LEU A 180 -3.15 -11.00 10.15
N LYS A 181 -2.49 -12.08 9.70
CA LYS A 181 -1.03 -12.23 9.78
C LYS A 181 -0.31 -11.09 9.06
N MET A 182 -0.81 -10.67 7.90
CA MET A 182 -0.28 -9.50 7.17
C MET A 182 -0.35 -8.23 8.02
N ARG A 183 -1.51 -7.94 8.62
CA ARG A 183 -1.70 -6.73 9.43
C ARG A 183 -0.77 -6.69 10.64
N GLU A 184 -0.65 -7.83 11.34
CA GLU A 184 0.23 -7.96 12.49
C GLU A 184 1.70 -7.82 12.10
N THR A 185 2.10 -8.46 11.00
CA THR A 185 3.47 -8.37 10.47
C THR A 185 3.80 -6.94 10.05
N ALA A 186 2.90 -6.27 9.33
CA ALA A 186 3.07 -4.88 8.92
C ALA A 186 3.23 -3.95 10.13
N LYS A 187 2.45 -4.16 11.20
CA LYS A 187 2.58 -3.42 12.45
C LYS A 187 3.95 -3.64 13.09
N ILE A 188 4.43 -4.88 13.18
CA ILE A 188 5.75 -5.21 13.74
C ILE A 188 6.85 -4.49 12.96
N LEU A 189 6.82 -4.55 11.63
CA LEU A 189 7.82 -3.88 10.77
C LEU A 189 7.83 -2.36 10.97
N ARG A 190 6.65 -1.74 11.11
CA ARG A 190 6.52 -0.30 11.38
C ARG A 190 7.01 0.07 12.78
N ASP A 191 6.78 -0.78 13.77
CA ASP A 191 7.30 -0.55 15.13
C ASP A 191 8.84 -0.68 15.17
N GLU A 192 9.41 -1.65 14.44
CA GLU A 192 10.86 -1.79 14.23
C GLU A 192 11.44 -0.54 13.54
N GLU A 193 10.78 -0.06 12.49
CA GLU A 193 11.17 1.14 11.76
C GLU A 193 11.14 2.40 12.63
N VAL A 194 10.08 2.61 13.43
CA VAL A 194 10.02 3.77 14.32
C VAL A 194 11.17 3.75 15.33
N LYS A 195 11.52 2.57 15.86
CA LYS A 195 12.68 2.40 16.75
C LYS A 195 13.99 2.69 16.03
N LEU A 196 14.16 2.17 14.81
CA LEU A 196 15.36 2.43 14.00
C LEU A 196 15.51 3.92 13.70
N PHE A 197 14.40 4.61 13.41
CA PHE A 197 14.45 6.00 13.03
C PHE A 197 14.62 6.92 14.23
N PHE A 198 13.85 6.76 15.29
CA PHE A 198 13.78 7.73 16.40
C PHE A 198 14.28 7.21 17.75
N GLY A 199 14.75 5.96 17.82
CA GLY A 199 15.43 5.40 18.97
C GLY A 199 16.89 5.81 19.07
#